data_AF-A0A6F8PW26-F1
#
_entry.id   AF-A0A6F8PW26-F1
#
_cell.length_a   1.000
_cell.length_b   1.000
_cell.length_c   1.000
_cell.angle_alpha   90.00
_cell.angle_beta   90.00
_cell.angle_gamma   90.00
#
_symmetry.space_group_name_H-M   'P 1'
#
loop_
_entity.id
_entity.type
_entity.pdbx_description
1 polymer ?
#
loop_
_entity_poly.entity_id
_entity_poly.type
_entity_poly.pdbx_seq_one_letter_code
_entity_poly.pdbx_strand_id
1 'polypeptide(L)'
;MKAVAFVFFTLFPLISQANFFVEVAERNNLHPLVLYGIAQQESTKPGYGKPWPWTVNFNGQGMWFESKIEAMEAVDQAFKRGMRNIDIGVMQINMKYHGHRFKTLNEAFDPATNIQVAADILKQFSEDDIRLQIAKYHCPGSSCRKRALAYANKVFSRLNP
;
A
#
# COMPACT_ATOMS: atom_id res chain seq x y z
N MET A 1 -27.10 47.78 3.41
CA MET A 1 -26.03 46.94 3.99
C MET A 1 -26.28 45.49 3.56
N LYS A 2 -25.47 44.94 2.66
CA LYS A 2 -25.54 43.52 2.27
C LYS A 2 -24.30 42.83 2.85
N ALA A 3 -24.52 41.84 3.71
CA ALA A 3 -23.45 41.03 4.27
C ALA A 3 -22.81 40.20 3.16
N VAL A 4 -21.50 40.34 2.98
CA VAL A 4 -20.69 39.47 2.15
C VAL A 4 -20.33 38.26 3.01
N ALA A 5 -20.88 37.10 2.66
CA ALA A 5 -20.49 35.83 3.27
C ALA A 5 -19.11 35.45 2.76
N PHE A 6 -18.10 35.52 3.63
CA PHE A 6 -16.79 34.92 3.38
C PHE A 6 -16.92 33.41 3.55
N VAL A 7 -17.02 32.69 2.44
CA VAL A 7 -16.82 31.25 2.42
C VAL A 7 -15.31 31.01 2.52
N PHE A 8 -14.84 30.62 3.70
CA PHE A 8 -13.49 30.11 3.89
C PHE A 8 -13.41 28.71 3.25
N PHE A 9 -13.00 28.64 1.98
CA PHE A 9 -12.44 27.41 1.44
C PHE A 9 -11.08 27.19 2.11
N THR A 10 -11.02 26.32 3.10
CA THR A 10 -9.73 25.79 3.57
C THR A 10 -9.09 25.06 2.40
N LEU A 11 -8.04 25.67 1.83
CA LEU A 11 -7.15 25.04 0.85
C LEU A 11 -6.40 23.89 1.55
N PHE A 12 -7.06 22.76 1.75
CA PHE A 12 -6.34 21.50 1.88
C PHE A 12 -5.71 21.25 0.50
N PRO A 13 -4.39 21.00 0.41
CA PRO A 13 -3.84 20.57 -0.85
C PRO A 13 -4.52 19.24 -1.19
N LEU A 14 -5.10 19.15 -2.39
CA LEU A 14 -5.44 17.91 -3.05
C LEU A 14 -4.11 17.17 -3.29
N ILE A 15 -3.55 16.58 -2.24
CA ILE A 15 -2.35 15.76 -2.33
C ILE A 15 -2.77 14.54 -3.13
N SER A 16 -2.42 14.54 -4.42
CA SER A 16 -2.69 13.40 -5.28
C SER A 16 -1.94 12.18 -4.74
N GLN A 17 -2.47 10.98 -4.95
CA GLN A 17 -1.84 9.73 -4.52
C GLN A 17 -0.36 9.61 -4.97
N ALA A 18 0.00 10.22 -6.10
CA ALA A 18 1.38 10.27 -6.59
C ALA A 18 2.33 11.01 -5.65
N ASN A 19 1.86 12.06 -4.97
CA ASN A 19 2.68 12.84 -4.05
C ASN A 19 3.10 12.02 -2.83
N PHE A 20 2.25 11.12 -2.33
CA PHE A 20 2.60 10.29 -1.16
C PHE A 20 3.75 9.33 -1.45
N PHE A 21 3.83 8.75 -2.65
CA PHE A 21 4.93 7.86 -3.02
C PHE A 21 6.28 8.59 -3.04
N VAL A 22 6.30 9.81 -3.57
CA VAL A 22 7.50 10.66 -3.60
C VAL A 22 7.90 11.03 -2.17
N GLU A 23 6.97 11.62 -1.43
CA GLU A 23 7.24 12.16 -0.11
C GLU A 23 7.71 11.09 0.90
N VAL A 24 7.07 9.91 0.89
CA VAL A 24 7.47 8.80 1.76
C VAL A 24 8.80 8.20 1.30
N ALA A 25 9.03 8.04 0.00
CA ALA A 25 10.28 7.48 -0.50
C ALA A 25 11.47 8.37 -0.13
N GLU A 26 11.37 9.68 -0.37
CA GLU A 26 12.42 10.66 -0.05
C GLU A 26 12.74 10.65 1.45
N ARG A 27 11.71 10.71 2.32
CA ARG A 27 11.90 10.63 3.78
C ARG A 27 12.57 9.34 4.24
N ASN A 28 12.54 8.29 3.43
CA ASN A 28 13.12 6.99 3.73
C ASN A 28 14.40 6.68 2.94
N ASN A 29 14.95 7.64 2.18
CA ASN A 29 16.10 7.45 1.28
C ASN A 29 15.87 6.34 0.24
N LEU A 30 14.65 6.22 -0.27
CA LEU A 30 14.27 5.33 -1.36
C LEU A 30 14.01 6.14 -2.63
N HIS A 31 14.23 5.53 -3.79
CA HIS A 31 13.77 6.12 -5.05
C HIS A 31 12.22 6.03 -5.13
N PRO A 32 11.47 7.10 -5.46
CA PRO A 32 10.00 7.10 -5.49
C PRO A 32 9.37 5.97 -6.29
N LEU A 33 10.01 5.60 -7.41
CA LEU A 33 9.54 4.50 -8.24
C LEU A 33 9.52 3.17 -7.51
N VAL A 34 10.39 2.92 -6.51
CA VAL A 34 10.38 1.64 -5.76
C VAL A 34 9.03 1.39 -5.10
N LEU A 35 8.53 2.34 -4.32
CA LEU A 35 7.24 2.21 -3.64
C LEU A 35 6.08 2.19 -4.64
N TYR A 36 6.16 3.01 -5.69
CA TYR A 36 5.13 3.04 -6.73
C TYR A 36 5.08 1.73 -7.55
N GLY A 37 6.22 1.15 -7.89
CA GLY A 37 6.33 -0.10 -8.64
C GLY A 37 5.83 -1.30 -7.84
N ILE A 38 6.09 -1.32 -6.52
CA ILE A 38 5.45 -2.28 -5.62
C ILE A 38 3.93 -2.10 -5.67
N ALA A 39 3.43 -0.88 -5.46
CA ALA A 39 1.99 -0.62 -5.47
C ALA A 39 1.32 -1.01 -6.80
N GLN A 40 1.99 -0.76 -7.94
CA GLN A 40 1.50 -1.18 -9.24
C GLN A 40 1.39 -2.70 -9.35
N GLN A 41 2.38 -3.43 -8.83
CA GLN A 41 2.38 -4.89 -8.86
C GLN A 41 1.33 -5.48 -7.90
N GLU A 42 1.04 -4.79 -6.80
CA GLU A 42 0.18 -5.27 -5.72
C GLU A 42 -1.31 -4.97 -5.91
N SER A 43 -1.67 -3.75 -6.31
CA SER A 43 -3.04 -3.26 -6.16
C SER A 43 -3.62 -2.55 -7.37
N THR A 44 -2.99 -2.67 -8.55
CA THR A 44 -3.53 -2.08 -9.77
C THR A 44 -4.94 -2.61 -10.05
N LYS A 45 -5.94 -1.73 -10.08
CA LYS A 45 -7.32 -2.09 -10.44
C LYS A 45 -7.41 -2.30 -11.97
N PRO A 46 -7.86 -3.48 -12.44
CA PRO A 46 -8.11 -3.71 -13.86
C PRO A 46 -9.04 -2.63 -14.44
N GLY A 47 -8.73 -2.15 -15.65
CA GLY A 47 -9.47 -1.05 -16.31
C GLY A 47 -9.14 0.36 -15.80
N TYR A 48 -8.66 0.53 -14.57
CA TYR A 48 -8.22 1.83 -14.04
C TYR A 48 -6.72 2.08 -14.25
N GLY A 49 -5.91 1.02 -14.19
CA GLY A 49 -4.48 1.07 -14.54
C GLY A 49 -3.58 1.75 -13.50
N LYS A 50 -4.08 1.99 -12.28
CA LYS A 50 -3.30 2.57 -11.16
C LYS A 50 -3.57 1.81 -9.85
N PRO A 51 -2.65 1.90 -8.86
CA PRO A 51 -2.85 1.33 -7.53
C PRO A 51 -4.13 1.85 -6.88
N TRP A 52 -4.96 0.94 -6.38
CA TRP A 52 -6.27 1.28 -5.84
C TRP A 52 -6.26 1.18 -4.31
N PRO A 53 -6.61 2.26 -3.58
CA PRO A 53 -6.52 2.27 -2.12
C PRO A 53 -7.41 1.26 -1.41
N TRP A 54 -8.53 0.89 -2.02
CA TRP A 54 -9.54 0.02 -1.42
C TRP A 54 -9.43 -1.41 -1.96
N THR A 55 -8.21 -1.84 -2.28
CA THR A 55 -7.89 -3.22 -2.61
C THR A 55 -7.71 -4.04 -1.33
N VAL A 56 -8.31 -5.22 -1.30
CA VAL A 56 -8.13 -6.18 -0.21
C VAL A 56 -7.92 -7.57 -0.79
N ASN A 57 -6.93 -8.29 -0.28
CA ASN A 57 -6.77 -9.70 -0.54
C ASN A 57 -7.26 -10.51 0.66
N PHE A 58 -8.24 -11.38 0.46
CA PHE A 58 -8.73 -12.30 1.48
C PHE A 58 -8.18 -13.70 1.21
N ASN A 59 -7.08 -14.06 1.87
CA ASN A 59 -6.46 -15.38 1.78
C ASN A 59 -6.19 -15.88 0.34
N GLY A 60 -5.66 -15.01 -0.51
CA GLY A 60 -5.39 -15.25 -1.93
C GLY A 60 -6.43 -14.67 -2.88
N GLN A 61 -7.61 -14.26 -2.39
CA GLN A 61 -8.68 -13.69 -3.21
C GLN A 61 -8.64 -12.16 -3.19
N GLY A 62 -8.09 -11.55 -4.24
CA GLY A 62 -8.06 -10.09 -4.42
C GLY A 62 -9.43 -9.52 -4.80
N MET A 63 -9.81 -8.42 -4.17
CA MET A 63 -11.01 -7.64 -4.45
C MET A 63 -10.68 -6.14 -4.48
N TRP A 64 -11.41 -5.38 -5.30
CA TRP A 64 -11.31 -3.92 -5.41
C TRP A 64 -12.67 -3.31 -5.10
N PHE A 65 -12.81 -2.69 -3.93
CA PHE A 65 -14.06 -2.07 -3.49
C PHE A 65 -14.20 -0.66 -4.07
N GLU A 66 -15.43 -0.14 -4.18
CA GLU A 66 -15.66 1.19 -4.75
C GLU A 66 -15.51 2.31 -3.71
N SER A 67 -15.43 1.97 -2.42
CA SER A 67 -15.19 2.94 -1.35
C SER A 67 -14.40 2.37 -0.18
N LYS A 68 -13.80 3.28 0.60
CA LYS A 68 -13.12 2.93 1.85
C LYS A 68 -14.04 2.23 2.85
N ILE A 69 -15.28 2.71 2.97
CA ILE A 69 -16.26 2.19 3.93
C ILE A 69 -16.59 0.74 3.59
N GLU A 70 -16.92 0.47 2.33
CA GLU A 70 -17.23 -0.88 1.86
C GLU A 70 -16.08 -1.87 2.12
N ALA A 71 -14.83 -1.46 1.83
CA ALA A 71 -13.66 -2.28 2.11
C ALA A 71 -13.46 -2.54 3.61
N MET A 72 -13.65 -1.52 4.45
CA MET A 72 -13.54 -1.66 5.90
C MET A 72 -14.60 -2.59 6.48
N GLU A 73 -15.85 -2.50 6.02
CA GLU A 73 -16.93 -3.38 6.45
C GLU A 73 -16.65 -4.84 6.07
N ALA A 74 -16.18 -5.09 4.84
CA ALA A 74 -15.80 -6.42 4.40
C ALA A 74 -14.68 -7.03 5.24
N VAL A 75 -13.65 -6.23 5.56
CA VAL A 75 -12.53 -6.67 6.43
C VAL A 75 -12.99 -6.93 7.86
N ASP A 76 -13.81 -6.04 8.44
CA ASP A 76 -14.34 -6.22 9.80
C ASP A 76 -15.18 -7.50 9.91
N GLN A 77 -16.03 -7.78 8.93
CA GLN A 77 -16.79 -9.03 8.86
C GLN A 77 -15.86 -10.27 8.76
N ALA A 78 -14.81 -10.20 7.96
CA ALA A 78 -13.84 -11.28 7.85
C ALA A 78 -13.07 -11.51 9.16
N PHE A 79 -12.68 -10.45 9.86
CA PHE A 79 -12.06 -10.55 11.18
C PHE A 79 -12.99 -11.19 12.23
N LYS A 80 -14.28 -10.82 12.23
CA LYS A 80 -15.31 -11.43 13.10
C LYS A 80 -15.49 -12.93 12.83
N ARG A 81 -15.27 -13.37 11.59
CA ARG A 81 -15.26 -14.79 11.19
C ARG A 81 -13.94 -15.51 11.46
N GLY A 82 -12.98 -14.84 12.09
CA GLY A 82 -11.69 -15.44 12.47
C GLY A 82 -10.62 -15.41 11.37
N MET A 83 -10.90 -14.84 10.19
CA MET A 83 -9.88 -14.68 9.15
C MET A 83 -8.81 -13.70 9.63
N ARG A 84 -7.53 -13.98 9.35
CA ARG A 84 -6.41 -13.09 9.70
C ARG A 84 -5.46 -12.81 8.55
N ASN A 85 -5.36 -13.74 7.60
CA ASN A 85 -4.54 -13.59 6.40
C ASN A 85 -5.25 -12.69 5.39
N ILE A 86 -5.17 -11.39 5.63
CA ILE A 86 -5.81 -10.34 4.84
C ILE A 86 -4.74 -9.30 4.49
N ASP A 87 -4.62 -8.93 3.22
CA ASP A 87 -3.71 -7.88 2.77
C ASP A 87 -4.51 -6.62 2.41
N ILE A 88 -4.05 -5.45 2.86
CA ILE A 88 -4.82 -4.20 2.76
C ILE A 88 -4.07 -3.11 1.99
N GLY A 89 -4.81 -2.42 1.13
CA GLY A 89 -4.43 -1.12 0.59
C GLY A 89 -3.47 -1.19 -0.60
N VAL A 90 -2.95 -0.03 -0.98
CA VAL A 90 -2.11 0.12 -2.19
C VAL A 90 -0.85 -0.74 -2.15
N MET A 91 -0.31 -1.00 -0.96
CA MET A 91 0.90 -1.78 -0.73
C MET A 91 0.63 -3.24 -0.33
N GLN A 92 -0.64 -3.64 -0.22
CA GLN A 92 -1.06 -4.99 0.20
C GLN A 92 -0.36 -5.45 1.50
N ILE A 93 -0.50 -4.64 2.56
CA ILE A 93 0.11 -4.96 3.86
C ILE A 93 -0.66 -6.09 4.55
N ASN A 94 0.03 -7.19 4.82
CA ASN A 94 -0.57 -8.35 5.47
C ASN A 94 -0.88 -8.08 6.96
N MET A 95 -2.16 -8.15 7.32
CA MET A 95 -2.67 -7.83 8.65
C MET A 95 -2.28 -8.86 9.71
N LYS A 96 -2.02 -10.11 9.34
CA LYS A 96 -1.54 -11.14 10.28
C LYS A 96 -0.14 -10.82 10.78
N TYR A 97 0.75 -10.33 9.93
CA TYR A 97 2.16 -10.07 10.29
C TYR A 97 2.42 -8.62 10.68
N HIS A 98 1.76 -7.67 10.03
CA HIS A 98 2.09 -6.24 10.12
C HIS A 98 0.92 -5.38 10.63
N GLY A 99 -0.22 -5.98 10.98
CA GLY A 99 -1.39 -5.23 11.47
C GLY A 99 -1.11 -4.36 12.71
N HIS A 100 -0.15 -4.76 13.55
CA HIS A 100 0.29 -3.99 14.73
C HIS A 100 0.91 -2.62 14.40
N ARG A 101 1.23 -2.35 13.13
CA ARG A 101 1.79 -1.07 12.67
C ARG A 101 0.73 0.02 12.45
N PHE A 102 -0.55 -0.36 12.47
CA PHE A 102 -1.67 0.55 12.34
C PHE A 102 -2.39 0.68 13.67
N LYS A 103 -2.84 1.88 14.04
CA LYS A 103 -3.66 2.08 15.24
C LYS A 103 -5.10 1.63 15.00
N THR A 104 -5.57 1.74 13.76
CA THR A 104 -6.94 1.40 13.38
C THR A 104 -6.99 0.79 11.97
N LEU A 105 -8.08 0.08 11.67
CA LEU A 105 -8.35 -0.39 10.30
C LEU A 105 -8.48 0.77 9.30
N ASN A 106 -9.00 1.92 9.74
CA ASN A 106 -9.12 3.11 8.91
C ASN A 106 -7.74 3.63 8.46
N GLU A 107 -6.72 3.56 9.32
CA GLU A 107 -5.33 3.92 8.96
C GLU A 107 -4.72 2.93 7.96
N ALA A 108 -5.04 1.64 8.04
CA ALA A 108 -4.53 0.65 7.09
C ALA A 108 -4.96 0.93 5.64
N PHE A 109 -6.12 1.55 5.44
CA PHE A 109 -6.63 2.01 4.14
C PHE A 109 -6.25 3.45 3.78
N ASP A 110 -5.59 4.20 4.67
CA ASP A 110 -5.06 5.52 4.34
C ASP A 110 -3.81 5.35 3.45
N PRO A 111 -3.78 5.88 2.21
CA PRO A 111 -2.67 5.65 1.29
C PRO A 111 -1.32 6.09 1.86
N ALA A 112 -1.24 7.26 2.48
CA ALA A 112 0.03 7.77 3.00
C ALA A 112 0.57 6.87 4.12
N THR A 113 -0.29 6.47 5.05
CA THR A 113 0.07 5.58 6.15
C THR A 113 0.44 4.17 5.65
N ASN A 114 -0.32 3.63 4.69
CA ASN A 114 -0.06 2.32 4.08
C ASN A 114 1.29 2.29 3.36
N ILE A 115 1.62 3.36 2.62
CA ILE A 115 2.92 3.53 1.94
C ILE A 115 4.06 3.68 2.94
N GLN A 116 3.87 4.46 4.01
CA GLN A 116 4.87 4.60 5.07
C GLN A 116 5.17 3.27 5.76
N VAL A 117 4.14 2.48 6.09
CA VAL A 117 4.33 1.15 6.67
C VAL A 117 5.10 0.23 5.72
N ALA A 118 4.85 0.30 4.41
CA ALA A 118 5.61 -0.47 3.43
C ALA A 118 7.09 -0.07 3.41
N ALA A 119 7.40 1.23 3.46
CA ALA A 119 8.78 1.72 3.54
C ALA A 119 9.47 1.23 4.82
N ASP A 120 8.77 1.21 5.95
CA ASP A 120 9.28 0.68 7.22
C ASP A 120 9.52 -0.85 7.16
N ILE A 121 8.72 -1.59 6.37
CA ILE A 121 8.92 -3.03 6.14
C ILE A 121 10.14 -3.28 5.27
N LEU A 122 10.31 -2.54 4.17
CA LEU A 122 11.49 -2.66 3.32
C LEU A 122 12.78 -2.46 4.12
N LYS A 123 12.81 -1.43 4.97
CA LYS A 123 13.98 -1.07 5.80
C LYS A 123 14.31 -2.06 6.92
N GLN A 124 13.43 -3.01 7.23
CA GLN A 124 13.76 -4.12 8.15
C GLN A 124 14.76 -5.10 7.55
N PHE A 125 14.89 -5.11 6.22
CA PHE A 125 15.81 -5.98 5.53
C PHE A 125 17.09 -5.21 5.21
N SER A 126 18.14 -5.45 6.01
CA SER A 126 19.48 -4.91 5.78
C SER A 126 20.15 -5.60 4.59
N GLU A 127 19.75 -5.21 3.39
CA GLU A 127 20.35 -5.64 2.12
C GLU A 127 20.87 -4.42 1.38
N ASP A 128 22.08 -4.50 0.81
CA ASP A 128 22.62 -3.39 0.00
C ASP A 128 21.89 -3.27 -1.34
N ASP A 129 21.40 -4.39 -1.88
CA ASP A 129 20.62 -4.42 -3.11
C ASP A 129 19.13 -4.25 -2.83
N ILE A 130 18.55 -3.14 -3.31
CA ILE A 130 17.12 -2.85 -3.23
C ILE A 130 16.25 -3.96 -3.85
N ARG A 131 16.73 -4.70 -4.86
CA ARG A 131 16.02 -5.87 -5.41
C ARG A 131 15.81 -6.95 -4.37
N LEU A 132 16.80 -7.17 -3.50
CA LEU A 132 16.71 -8.14 -2.41
C LEU A 132 15.78 -7.66 -1.30
N GLN A 133 15.77 -6.35 -0.99
CA GLN A 133 14.78 -5.78 -0.08
C GLN A 133 13.35 -5.98 -0.61
N ILE A 134 13.10 -5.68 -1.88
CA ILE A 134 11.80 -5.89 -2.54
C ILE A 134 11.42 -7.38 -2.57
N ALA A 135 12.37 -8.28 -2.83
CA ALA A 135 12.13 -9.71 -2.78
C ALA A 135 11.68 -10.14 -1.37
N LYS A 136 12.41 -9.68 -0.34
CA LYS A 136 12.11 -10.00 1.07
C LYS A 136 10.81 -9.38 1.56
N TYR A 137 10.44 -8.20 1.06
CA TYR A 137 9.13 -7.58 1.31
C TYR A 137 7.99 -8.52 0.94
N HIS A 138 8.05 -9.12 -0.26
CA HIS A 138 7.02 -10.09 -0.68
C HIS A 138 7.15 -11.42 0.06
N CYS A 139 8.37 -11.93 0.28
CA CYS A 139 8.57 -13.13 1.08
C CYS A 139 10.02 -13.24 1.60
N PRO A 140 10.26 -13.14 2.91
CA PRO A 140 11.62 -13.12 3.47
C PRO A 140 12.22 -14.51 3.71
N GLY A 141 11.41 -15.58 3.66
CA GLY A 141 11.84 -16.95 3.95
C GLY A 141 12.69 -17.58 2.84
N SER A 142 13.62 -18.47 3.22
CA SER A 142 14.45 -19.20 2.26
C SER A 142 13.62 -20.09 1.33
N SER A 143 12.55 -20.71 1.84
CA SER A 143 11.66 -21.60 1.11
C SER A 143 10.92 -20.95 -0.08
N CYS A 144 10.83 -19.61 -0.10
CA CYS A 144 10.14 -18.87 -1.15
C CYS A 144 11.08 -17.97 -1.98
N ARG A 145 12.40 -18.08 -1.79
CA ARG A 145 13.41 -17.18 -2.41
C ARG A 145 13.24 -17.05 -3.93
N LYS A 146 13.02 -18.14 -4.66
CA LYS A 146 12.83 -18.10 -6.12
C LYS A 146 11.63 -17.24 -6.53
N ARG A 147 10.51 -17.37 -5.82
CA ARG A 147 9.29 -16.60 -6.06
C ARG A 147 9.48 -15.13 -5.67
N ALA A 148 10.18 -14.87 -4.58
CA ALA A 148 10.53 -13.52 -4.13
C ALA A 148 11.40 -12.76 -5.16
N LEU A 149 12.42 -13.41 -5.72
CA LEU A 149 13.25 -12.81 -6.77
C LEU A 149 12.46 -12.58 -8.07
N ALA A 150 11.59 -13.52 -8.45
CA ALA A 150 10.70 -13.34 -9.59
C ALA A 150 9.73 -12.16 -9.39
N TYR A 151 9.23 -11.97 -8.17
CA TYR A 151 8.43 -10.80 -7.80
C TYR A 151 9.22 -9.50 -7.95
N ALA A 152 10.44 -9.43 -7.41
CA ALA A 152 11.27 -8.23 -7.53
C ALA A 152 11.54 -7.86 -8.99
N ASN A 153 11.77 -8.85 -9.87
CA ASN A 153 11.92 -8.60 -11.31
C ASN A 153 10.66 -8.00 -11.95
N LYS A 154 9.46 -8.45 -11.55
CA LYS A 154 8.21 -7.85 -12.01
C LYS A 154 8.07 -6.41 -11.56
N VAL A 155 8.35 -6.13 -10.28
CA VAL A 155 8.38 -4.74 -9.76
C VAL A 155 9.33 -3.89 -10.57
N PHE A 156 10.55 -4.37 -10.83
CA PHE A 156 11.53 -3.63 -11.64
C PHE A 156 11.08 -3.37 -13.08
N SER A 157 10.37 -4.31 -13.72
CA SER A 157 9.79 -4.05 -15.05
C SER A 157 8.71 -2.96 -15.05
N ARG A 158 8.14 -2.61 -13.89
CA ARG A 158 7.23 -1.47 -13.74
C ARG A 158 7.94 -0.13 -13.56
N LEU A 159 9.22 -0.14 -13.18
CA LEU A 159 10.01 1.08 -12.93
C LEU A 159 10.50 1.74 -14.22
N ASN A 160 10.61 0.97 -15.31
CA ASN A 160 10.99 1.43 -16.64
C ASN A 160 9.85 1.13 -17.63
N PRO A 161 8.73 1.88 -17.56
CA PRO A 161 7.56 1.67 -18.41
C PRO A 161 7.81 1.99 -19.89
#